data_AF-A0A959DXT5-F1
#
_entry.id   AF-A0A959DXT5-F1
#
_cell.length_a   1.000
_cell.length_b   1.000
_cell.length_c   1.000
_cell.angle_alpha   90.00
_cell.angle_beta   90.00
_cell.angle_gamma   90.00
#
_symmetry.space_group_name_H-M   'P 1'
#
loop_
_entity.id
_entity.type
_entity.pdbx_description
1 polymer ?
#
loop_
_entity_poly.entity_id
_entity_poly.type
_entity_poly.pdbx_seq_one_letter_code
_entity_poly.pdbx_strand_id
1 'polypeptide(L)'
;MQKSFSFKIPSIFSLLLLIIFGYFLFSLVKYIYIFLLCLIPVLALAILYYKKEVLFQYFRNIWINIKQQPLTGTLSAAISLLLLPFSMVGMLFNAILSKRIETMQQGGQTFESQSGITQEYAEFEDISDELKQPQSKESIEDWNIEKWEKRF
;
A
#
# COMPACT_ATOMS: atom_id res chain seq x y z
N MET A 1 20.80 -52.96 18.55
CA MET A 1 21.05 -52.15 19.76
C MET A 1 21.29 -50.70 19.35
N GLN A 2 20.33 -49.81 19.57
CA GLN A 2 20.48 -48.37 19.28
C GLN A 2 21.07 -47.67 20.51
N LYS A 3 22.24 -47.04 20.36
CA LYS A 3 22.80 -46.15 21.37
C LYS A 3 22.14 -44.78 21.21
N SER A 4 21.25 -44.40 22.11
CA SER A 4 20.74 -43.03 22.17
C SER A 4 21.80 -42.13 22.83
N PHE A 5 22.39 -41.23 22.05
CA PHE A 5 23.25 -40.19 22.59
C PHE A 5 22.37 -39.11 23.22
N SER A 6 22.28 -39.09 24.55
CA SER A 6 21.65 -37.98 25.27
C SER A 6 22.69 -36.88 25.51
N PHE A 7 22.71 -35.88 24.62
CA PHE A 7 23.51 -34.68 24.81
C PHE A 7 22.85 -33.80 25.88
N LYS A 8 23.37 -33.87 27.11
CA LYS A 8 23.01 -32.94 28.19
C LYS A 8 23.76 -31.63 27.97
N ILE A 9 23.21 -30.77 27.11
CA ILE A 9 23.75 -29.43 26.91
C ILE A 9 23.34 -28.58 28.13
N PRO A 10 24.30 -28.03 28.90
CA PRO A 10 23.96 -27.17 30.02
C PRO A 10 23.24 -25.91 29.53
N SER A 11 22.19 -25.50 30.24
CA SER A 11 21.34 -24.36 29.85
C SER A 11 22.13 -23.07 29.56
N ILE A 12 23.25 -22.88 30.27
CA ILE A 12 24.17 -21.75 30.08
C ILE A 12 24.79 -21.74 28.68
N PHE A 13 25.09 -22.91 28.11
CA PHE A 13 25.69 -23.05 26.79
C PHE A 13 24.65 -22.76 25.69
N SER A 14 23.40 -23.18 25.88
CA SER A 14 22.30 -22.81 24.98
C SER A 14 22.07 -21.30 24.93
N LEU A 15 22.13 -20.63 26.08
CA LEU A 15 21.98 -19.18 26.16
C LEU A 15 23.13 -18.46 25.46
N LEU A 16 24.37 -18.91 25.68
CA LEU A 16 25.55 -18.37 25.02
C LEU A 16 25.49 -18.54 23.49
N LEU A 17 25.06 -19.71 23.02
CA LEU A 17 24.88 -20.00 21.60
C LEU A 17 23.79 -19.13 20.97
N LEU A 18 22.68 -18.87 21.68
CA LEU A 18 21.63 -17.96 21.22
C LEU A 18 22.12 -16.52 21.09
N ILE A 19 22.94 -16.04 22.02
CA ILE A 19 23.53 -14.70 21.95
C ILE A 19 24.50 -14.59 20.76
N ILE A 20 25.37 -15.58 20.57
CA ILE A 20 26.31 -15.60 19.43
C ILE A 20 25.54 -15.66 18.10
N PHE A 21 24.51 -16.51 18.02
CA PHE A 21 23.68 -16.63 16.84
C PHE A 21 22.90 -15.35 16.55
N GLY A 22 22.31 -14.72 17.57
CA GLY A 22 21.64 -13.43 17.46
C GLY A 22 22.58 -12.32 17.00
N TYR A 23 23.80 -12.27 17.54
CA TYR A 23 24.83 -11.33 17.09
C TYR A 23 25.21 -11.56 15.62
N PHE A 24 25.37 -12.82 15.21
CA PHE A 24 25.67 -13.16 13.82
C PHE A 24 24.56 -12.71 12.86
N LEU A 25 23.29 -13.02 13.17
CA LEU A 25 22.12 -12.56 12.41
C LEU A 25 22.05 -11.03 12.33
N PHE A 26 22.25 -10.35 13.45
CA PHE A 26 22.24 -8.90 13.49
C PHE A 26 23.35 -8.29 12.62
N SER A 27 24.56 -8.88 12.68
CA SER A 27 25.68 -8.48 11.84
C SER A 27 25.36 -8.67 10.35
N LEU A 28 24.76 -9.81 9.98
CA LEU A 28 24.35 -10.11 8.61
C LEU A 28 23.32 -9.10 8.09
N VAL A 29 22.27 -8.82 8.87
CA VAL A 29 21.26 -7.81 8.53
C VAL A 29 21.89 -6.42 8.38
N LYS A 30 22.81 -6.04 9.28
CA LYS A 30 23.54 -4.77 9.20
C LYS A 30 24.30 -4.65 7.87
N TYR A 31 25.02 -5.68 7.46
CA TYR A 31 25.77 -5.65 6.19
C TYR A 31 24.85 -5.59 4.98
N ILE A 32 23.76 -6.37 4.97
CA ILE A 32 22.74 -6.30 3.91
C ILE A 32 22.15 -4.89 3.82
N TYR A 33 21.85 -4.29 4.96
CA TYR A 33 21.30 -2.93 5.02
C TYR A 33 22.28 -1.90 4.45
N ILE A 34 23.55 -1.92 4.88
CA ILE A 34 24.59 -1.02 4.37
C ILE A 34 24.77 -1.21 2.86
N PHE A 35 24.78 -2.47 2.40
CA PHE A 35 24.90 -2.80 0.98
C PHE A 35 23.72 -2.23 0.17
N LEU A 36 22.49 -2.43 0.64
CA LEU A 36 21.30 -1.84 0.01
C LEU A 36 21.36 -0.32 -0.01
N LEU A 37 21.84 0.30 1.08
CA LEU A 37 21.96 1.76 1.20
C LEU A 37 22.95 2.31 0.17
N CYS A 38 24.08 1.64 -0.02
CA CYS A 38 25.04 1.95 -1.09
C CYS A 38 24.44 1.76 -2.49
N LEU A 39 23.51 0.80 -2.63
CA LEU A 39 22.80 0.52 -3.89
C LEU A 39 21.67 1.52 -4.21
N ILE A 40 21.17 2.29 -3.24
CA ILE A 40 20.10 3.28 -3.45
C ILE A 40 20.29 4.16 -4.69
N PRO A 41 21.43 4.84 -4.93
CA PRO A 41 21.60 5.67 -6.13
C PRO A 41 21.45 4.88 -7.43
N VAL A 42 21.94 3.64 -7.45
CA VAL A 42 21.81 2.74 -8.61
C VAL A 42 20.35 2.31 -8.78
N LEU A 43 19.65 1.96 -7.70
CA LEU A 43 18.22 1.63 -7.76
C LEU A 43 17.37 2.82 -8.18
N ALA A 44 17.67 4.03 -7.70
CA ALA A 44 16.96 5.24 -8.08
C ALA A 44 17.05 5.47 -9.59
N LEU A 45 18.26 5.34 -10.16
CA LEU A 45 18.48 5.43 -11.61
C LEU A 45 17.73 4.34 -12.37
N ALA A 46 17.77 3.09 -11.89
CA ALA A 46 17.06 1.99 -12.51
C ALA A 46 15.54 2.24 -12.52
N ILE A 47 14.94 2.63 -11.39
CA ILE A 47 13.50 2.94 -11.31
C ILE A 47 13.16 4.10 -12.25
N LEU A 48 13.99 5.13 -12.31
CA LEU A 48 13.78 6.28 -13.19
C LEU A 48 13.77 5.87 -14.68
N TYR A 49 14.61 4.89 -15.06
CA TYR A 49 14.64 4.34 -16.41
C TYR A 49 13.39 3.49 -16.74
N TYR A 50 12.89 2.71 -15.78
CA TYR A 50 11.72 1.86 -16.03
C TYR A 50 10.39 2.62 -15.95
N LYS A 51 10.14 3.35 -14.85
CA LYS A 51 8.88 4.05 -14.57
C LYS A 51 9.10 5.10 -13.48
N LYS A 52 9.42 6.34 -13.89
CA LYS A 52 9.69 7.47 -12.99
C LYS A 52 8.51 7.79 -12.06
N GLU A 53 7.29 7.49 -12.51
CA GLU A 53 6.04 7.75 -11.78
C GLU A 53 6.01 7.02 -10.44
N VAL A 54 6.63 5.83 -10.35
CA VAL A 54 6.66 5.02 -9.13
C VAL A 54 7.40 5.75 -7.99
N LEU A 55 8.52 6.40 -8.32
CA LEU A 55 9.29 7.23 -7.38
C LEU A 55 8.48 8.44 -6.90
N PHE A 56 7.88 9.18 -7.83
CA PHE A 56 7.09 10.36 -7.49
C PHE A 56 5.84 10.00 -6.66
N GLN A 57 5.17 8.91 -7.00
CA GLN A 57 3.98 8.44 -6.29
C GLN A 57 4.33 8.07 -4.84
N TYR A 58 5.47 7.43 -4.60
CA TYR A 58 5.93 7.11 -3.25
C TYR A 58 6.09 8.36 -2.38
N PHE A 59 6.86 9.36 -2.84
CA PHE A 59 7.04 10.60 -2.08
C PHE A 59 5.75 11.40 -1.93
N ARG A 60 4.90 11.41 -2.97
CA ARG A 60 3.58 12.04 -2.91
C ARG A 60 2.70 11.39 -1.85
N ASN A 61 2.69 10.06 -1.76
CA ASN A 61 1.89 9.34 -0.76
C ASN A 61 2.38 9.64 0.65
N ILE A 62 3.70 9.69 0.88
CA ILE A 62 4.27 10.10 2.18
C ILE A 62 3.79 11.52 2.54
N TRP A 63 3.87 12.44 1.59
CA TRP A 63 3.48 13.83 1.81
C TRP A 63 1.98 13.99 2.12
N ILE A 64 1.13 13.27 1.39
CA ILE A 64 -0.32 13.25 1.63
C ILE A 64 -0.62 12.67 3.00
N ASN A 65 0.05 11.56 3.38
CA ASN A 65 -0.14 10.93 4.68
C ASN A 65 0.23 11.87 5.84
N ILE A 66 1.33 12.63 5.70
CA ILE A 66 1.72 13.64 6.69
C ILE A 66 0.67 14.76 6.79
N LYS A 67 0.12 15.20 5.66
CA LYS A 67 -0.92 16.26 5.65
C LYS A 67 -2.24 15.80 6.26
N GLN A 68 -2.69 14.59 5.95
CA GLN A 68 -3.97 14.07 6.42
C GLN A 68 -3.93 13.69 7.89
N GLN A 69 -2.83 13.09 8.34
CA GLN A 69 -2.66 12.66 9.71
C GLN A 69 -1.25 13.03 10.19
N PRO A 70 -1.04 14.22 10.79
CA PRO A 70 0.30 14.70 11.08
C PRO A 70 1.08 13.81 12.05
N LEU A 71 0.41 13.25 13.07
CA LEU A 71 1.08 12.40 14.06
C LEU A 71 1.48 11.03 13.48
N THR A 72 0.49 10.27 12.98
CA THR A 72 0.70 8.93 12.41
C THR A 72 1.43 8.97 11.08
N GLY A 73 1.18 9.98 10.25
CA GLY A 73 1.83 10.22 8.97
C GLY A 73 3.31 10.55 9.13
N THR A 74 3.68 11.38 10.12
CA THR A 74 5.11 11.65 10.39
C THR A 74 5.83 10.41 10.91
N LEU A 75 5.20 9.64 11.80
CA LEU A 75 5.78 8.38 12.29
C LEU A 75 5.95 7.37 11.14
N SER A 76 4.93 7.23 10.30
CA SER A 76 4.98 6.38 9.11
C SER A 76 6.04 6.84 8.10
N ALA A 77 6.21 8.15 7.91
CA ALA A 77 7.25 8.72 7.08
C ALA A 77 8.65 8.43 7.63
N ALA A 78 8.85 8.55 8.95
CA ALA A 78 10.12 8.22 9.59
C ALA A 78 10.48 6.73 9.45
N ILE A 79 9.51 5.84 9.65
CA ILE A 79 9.68 4.40 9.44
C ILE A 79 9.97 4.11 7.96
N SER A 80 9.25 4.74 7.05
CA SER A 80 9.44 4.61 5.61
C SER A 80 10.84 5.07 5.18
N LEU A 81 11.37 6.13 5.78
CA LEU A 81 12.73 6.61 5.51
C LEU A 81 13.78 5.61 6.00
N LEU A 82 13.56 5.00 7.17
CA LEU A 82 14.45 3.97 7.73
C LEU A 82 14.45 2.71 6.86
N LEU A 83 13.28 2.34 6.33
CA LEU A 83 13.08 1.20 5.44
C LEU A 83 13.24 1.52 3.95
N LEU A 84 13.59 2.76 3.60
CA LEU A 84 13.74 3.23 2.22
C LEU A 84 14.57 2.29 1.34
N PRO A 85 15.75 1.80 1.76
CA PRO A 85 16.51 0.83 0.96
C PRO A 85 15.68 -0.39 0.53
N PHE A 86 14.85 -0.93 1.42
CA PHE A 86 13.96 -2.05 1.11
C PHE A 86 12.80 -1.61 0.23
N SER A 87 12.21 -0.44 0.49
CA SER A 87 11.14 0.12 -0.34
C SER A 87 11.59 0.34 -1.78
N MET A 88 12.83 0.79 -2.01
CA MET A 88 13.39 0.98 -3.35
C MET A 88 13.51 -0.34 -4.12
N VAL A 89 13.96 -1.42 -3.46
CA VAL A 89 14.00 -2.75 -4.08
C VAL A 89 12.59 -3.19 -4.49
N GLY A 90 11.60 -3.01 -3.60
CA GLY A 90 10.21 -3.31 -3.89
C GLY A 90 9.64 -2.48 -5.05
N MET A 91 9.97 -1.19 -5.11
CA MET A 91 9.56 -0.30 -6.21
C MET A 91 10.15 -0.73 -7.55
N LEU A 92 11.43 -1.08 -7.58
CA LEU A 92 12.07 -1.57 -8.81
C LEU A 92 11.42 -2.87 -9.28
N PHE A 93 11.14 -3.79 -8.35
CA PHE A 93 10.45 -5.03 -8.66
C PHE A 93 9.05 -4.76 -9.26
N ASN A 94 8.28 -3.87 -8.64
CA ASN A 94 6.96 -3.48 -9.15
C ASN A 94 7.06 -2.77 -10.52
N ALA A 95 8.07 -1.93 -10.74
CA ALA A 95 8.30 -1.26 -12.02
C ALA A 95 8.62 -2.27 -13.14
N ILE A 96 9.44 -3.29 -12.86
CA ILE A 96 9.77 -4.34 -13.82
C ILE A 96 8.56 -5.22 -14.11
N LEU A 97 7.81 -5.62 -13.07
CA LEU A 97 6.62 -6.46 -13.22
C LEU A 97 5.51 -5.74 -13.99
N SER A 98 5.20 -4.50 -13.61
CA SER A 98 4.18 -3.69 -14.31
C SER A 98 4.51 -3.54 -15.79
N LYS A 99 5.76 -3.25 -16.15
CA LYS A 99 6.18 -3.19 -17.56
C LYS A 99 5.99 -4.52 -18.30
N ARG A 100 6.27 -5.65 -17.66
CA ARG A 100 6.05 -6.98 -18.27
C ARG A 100 4.57 -7.27 -18.48
N ILE A 101 3.74 -6.95 -17.50
CA ILE A 101 2.28 -7.12 -17.59
C ILE A 101 1.71 -6.22 -18.69
N GLU A 102 2.12 -4.96 -18.76
CA GLU A 102 1.74 -4.02 -19.82
C GLU A 102 2.15 -4.56 -21.20
N THR A 103 3.35 -5.13 -21.34
CA THR A 103 3.82 -5.72 -22.62
C THR A 103 2.99 -6.96 -23.03
N MET A 104 2.58 -7.79 -22.06
CA MET A 104 1.72 -8.96 -22.31
C MET A 104 0.28 -8.56 -22.67
N GLN A 105 -0.24 -7.52 -22.05
CA GLN A 105 -1.57 -6.97 -22.37
C GLN A 105 -1.57 -6.30 -23.74
N GLN A 106 -0.51 -5.55 -24.08
CA GLN A 106 -0.34 -4.93 -25.39
C GLN A 106 -0.20 -5.96 -26.53
N GLY A 107 0.38 -7.13 -26.27
CA GLY A 107 0.44 -8.24 -27.24
C GLY A 107 -0.90 -8.93 -27.54
N GLY A 108 -1.91 -8.73 -26.68
CA GLY A 108 -3.28 -9.22 -26.88
C GLY A 108 -4.30 -8.12 -27.21
N GLN A 109 -3.90 -6.85 -27.16
CA GLN A 109 -4.77 -5.68 -27.29
C GLN A 109 -4.22 -4.67 -28.32
N THR A 110 -3.81 -5.14 -29.50
CA THR A 110 -3.62 -4.24 -30.67
C THR A 110 -4.94 -3.67 -31.21
N PHE A 111 -6.05 -3.85 -30.50
CA PHE A 111 -7.31 -3.17 -30.73
C PHE A 111 -7.67 -2.43 -29.41
N GLU A 112 -7.70 -1.10 -29.45
CA GLU A 112 -8.44 -0.24 -28.51
C GLU A 112 -7.87 0.15 -27.12
N SER A 113 -6.58 0.35 -26.92
CA SER A 113 -6.14 1.11 -25.72
C SER A 113 -4.92 2.01 -25.93
N GLN A 114 -5.10 3.02 -26.78
CA GLN A 114 -4.68 4.36 -26.40
C GLN A 114 -5.61 4.83 -25.26
N SER A 115 -5.25 4.57 -24.00
CA SER A 115 -6.00 5.09 -22.85
C SER A 115 -5.05 5.46 -21.71
N GLY A 116 -4.45 6.63 -21.84
CA GLY A 116 -4.45 7.50 -20.66
C GLY A 116 -5.91 7.75 -20.28
N ILE A 117 -6.20 7.76 -18.98
CA ILE A 117 -7.51 8.09 -18.39
C ILE A 117 -8.57 6.98 -18.52
N THR A 118 -8.55 5.94 -17.67
CA THR A 118 -9.79 5.24 -17.24
C THR A 118 -9.56 4.24 -16.09
N GLN A 119 -9.52 4.71 -14.85
CA GLN A 119 -10.07 3.99 -13.68
C GLN A 119 -10.77 4.97 -12.73
N GLU A 120 -11.43 5.97 -13.33
CA GLU A 120 -12.38 6.88 -12.66
C GLU A 120 -13.73 6.75 -13.37
N TYR A 121 -14.24 5.53 -13.52
CA TYR A 121 -15.63 5.27 -13.94
C TYR A 121 -16.12 3.96 -13.31
N ALA A 122 -16.37 4.04 -12.01
CA ALA A 122 -17.40 3.23 -11.35
C ALA A 122 -17.94 4.00 -10.12
N GLU A 123 -18.00 5.33 -10.22
CA GLU A 123 -18.79 6.14 -9.29
C GLU A 123 -20.12 6.39 -10.02
N PHE A 124 -21.17 5.85 -9.44
CA PHE A 124 -22.51 5.82 -10.00
C PHE A 124 -22.97 7.24 -10.29
N GLU A 125 -23.61 7.41 -11.46
CA GLU A 125 -24.35 8.58 -11.88
C GLU A 125 -25.32 8.99 -10.77
N ASP A 126 -24.95 10.00 -9.98
CA ASP A 126 -25.77 10.61 -8.94
C ASP A 126 -26.82 11.47 -9.65
N ILE A 127 -28.00 10.88 -9.88
CA ILE A 127 -29.19 11.58 -10.39
C ILE A 127 -29.70 12.49 -9.27
N SER A 128 -28.99 13.59 -9.00
CA SER A 128 -29.32 14.53 -7.91
C SER A 128 -29.39 15.99 -8.36
N ASP A 129 -29.47 16.26 -9.67
CA ASP A 129 -29.57 17.63 -10.21
C ASP A 129 -30.84 17.91 -11.02
N GLU A 130 -31.90 17.13 -10.82
CA GLU A 130 -33.24 17.46 -11.31
C GLU A 130 -34.24 17.48 -10.14
N LEU A 131 -34.18 18.53 -9.32
CA LEU A 131 -35.31 19.06 -8.52
C LEU A 131 -34.90 20.37 -7.83
N LYS A 132 -34.61 21.41 -8.61
CA LYS A 132 -34.77 22.79 -8.14
C LYS A 132 -36.20 23.22 -8.43
N GLN A 133 -37.05 23.26 -7.41
CA GLN A 133 -37.87 24.46 -7.14
C GLN A 133 -38.42 24.48 -5.70
N PRO A 134 -38.55 25.68 -5.10
CA PRO A 134 -38.72 25.86 -3.67
C PRO A 134 -40.19 26.00 -3.30
N GLN A 135 -40.66 25.27 -2.28
CA GLN A 135 -41.94 25.55 -1.64
C GLN A 135 -41.81 25.28 -0.13
N SER A 136 -41.90 26.38 0.62
CA SER A 136 -42.70 26.54 1.83
C SER A 136 -42.58 25.49 2.95
N LYS A 137 -42.01 25.92 4.08
CA LYS A 137 -42.33 25.38 5.40
C LYS A 137 -43.85 25.54 5.63
N GLU A 138 -44.59 24.45 5.53
CA GLU A 138 -45.90 24.32 6.19
C GLU A 138 -45.91 23.12 7.13
N SER A 139 -46.64 23.32 8.21
CA SER A 139 -46.64 22.60 9.47
C SER A 139 -47.08 21.14 9.30
N ILE A 140 -46.48 20.27 10.11
CA ILE A 140 -46.92 18.88 10.32
C ILE A 140 -48.22 18.94 11.11
N GLU A 141 -49.35 19.09 10.43
CA GLU A 141 -50.65 19.09 11.11
C GLU A 141 -51.82 18.80 10.13
N ASP A 142 -51.74 17.73 9.34
CA ASP A 142 -52.98 17.15 8.72
C ASP A 142 -52.85 15.68 8.26
N TRP A 143 -52.41 14.80 9.16
CA TRP A 143 -52.64 13.35 8.96
C TRP A 143 -54.05 13.01 9.44
N ASN A 144 -55.04 13.24 8.58
CA ASN A 144 -56.41 12.79 8.78
C ASN A 144 -56.50 11.26 8.59
N ILE A 145 -56.60 10.53 9.71
CA ILE A 145 -56.62 9.05 9.81
C ILE A 145 -57.96 8.47 9.30
N GLU A 146 -58.97 9.29 9.06
CA GLU A 146 -60.34 8.86 8.72
C GLU A 146 -60.51 8.38 7.26
N LYS A 147 -59.47 8.54 6.42
CA LYS A 147 -59.53 8.16 4.99
C LYS A 147 -59.27 6.67 4.72
N TRP A 148 -58.76 5.91 5.70
CA TRP A 148 -58.35 4.52 5.50
C TRP A 148 -59.41 3.47 5.86
N GLU A 149 -60.52 3.85 6.49
CA GLU A 149 -61.54 2.89 6.96
C GLU A 149 -62.67 2.60 5.94
N LYS A 150 -62.67 3.24 4.77
CA LYS A 150 -63.69 3.01 3.71
C LYS A 150 -63.21 2.16 2.53
N ARG A 151 -62.11 1.40 2.69
CA ARG A 151 -61.59 0.51 1.64
C ARG A 151 -61.52 -0.97 2.02
N PHE A 152 -62.16 -1.38 3.10
CA PHE A 152 -62.44 -2.77 3.40
C PHE A 152 -63.90 -2.97 3.82
#